data_AF-A0A1H3ZLH6-F1
#
_entry.id   AF-A0A1H3ZLH6-F1
#
_cell.length_a   1.000
_cell.length_b   1.000
_cell.length_c   1.000
_cell.angle_alpha   90.00
_cell.angle_beta   90.00
_cell.angle_gamma   90.00
#
_symmetry.space_group_name_H-M   'P 1'
#
loop_
_entity.id
_entity.type
_entity.pdbx_description
1 polymer ?
#
loop_
_entity_poly.entity_id
_entity_poly.type
_entity_poly.pdbx_seq_one_letter_code
_entity_poly.pdbx_strand_id
1 'polypeptide(L)'
;MQNEINVYGRNTLELKSIALILFHKYTQPVEAGKKTEVKEMFPTIALCGIVVCLIIASFIPNTPSVINGAICMTIAVICVLYDYVKKREKLNIIHAFASVDIETLLVLCGLFVVIRGITDVGLIDDAASLIVNAGGNNLFVLYTIIVWGSVLFSAFIDNIPYVATMLPILTSITALLGIEPYVLYFGLLTGATLGGNITPIGASANITAVGMLKKGGHDVSFGDFMKIGLPFTLVAATTGYLFIWIFWH
;
A
#
# COMPACT_ATOMS: atom_id res chain seq x y z
N MET A 1 -21.34 0.55 33.64
CA MET A 1 -20.98 -0.74 33.01
C MET A 1 -21.85 -1.12 31.80
N GLN A 2 -22.45 -0.16 31.05
CA GLN A 2 -23.21 -0.49 29.83
C GLN A 2 -23.12 0.55 28.69
N ASN A 3 -22.40 1.67 28.85
CA ASN A 3 -22.53 2.84 27.95
C ASN A 3 -21.29 3.26 27.16
N GLU A 4 -20.18 2.50 27.16
CA GLU A 4 -18.99 2.88 26.38
C GLU A 4 -18.67 1.94 25.20
N ILE A 5 -19.52 0.95 24.93
CA ILE A 5 -19.31 -0.01 23.82
C ILE A 5 -19.90 0.52 22.50
N ASN A 6 -20.64 1.64 22.52
CA ASN A 6 -21.52 2.01 21.41
C ASN A 6 -20.99 3.09 20.44
N VAL A 7 -19.73 3.50 20.53
CA VAL A 7 -19.19 4.62 19.71
C VAL A 7 -18.26 4.17 18.57
N TYR A 8 -17.83 2.91 18.51
CA TYR A 8 -17.06 2.39 17.38
C TYR A 8 -17.89 1.45 16.50
N GLY A 9 -18.43 2.06 15.44
CA GLY A 9 -19.36 1.55 14.45
C GLY A 9 -19.17 0.10 13.96
N ARG A 10 -20.31 -0.42 13.54
CA ARG A 10 -20.74 -1.81 13.38
C ARG A 10 -20.15 -2.58 12.18
N ASN A 11 -19.11 -2.08 11.49
CA ASN A 11 -18.76 -2.54 10.13
C ASN A 11 -17.46 -3.35 9.96
N THR A 12 -16.86 -3.88 11.02
CA THR A 12 -15.66 -4.75 10.92
C THR A 12 -15.72 -5.91 11.93
N LEU A 13 -16.79 -6.70 11.88
CA LEU A 13 -16.97 -7.87 12.75
C LEU A 13 -15.86 -8.90 12.58
N GLU A 14 -15.39 -9.17 11.36
CA GLU A 14 -14.37 -10.21 11.12
C GLU A 14 -12.98 -9.84 11.67
N LEU A 15 -12.51 -8.61 11.42
CA LEU A 15 -11.25 -8.12 11.99
C LEU A 15 -11.29 -8.06 13.52
N LYS A 16 -12.43 -7.65 14.10
CA LYS A 16 -12.60 -7.61 15.55
C LYS A 16 -12.54 -9.01 16.16
N SER A 17 -13.15 -10.01 15.53
CA SER A 17 -13.11 -11.40 16.00
C SER A 17 -11.70 -11.96 16.02
N ILE A 18 -10.90 -11.70 14.98
CA ILE A 18 -9.51 -12.16 14.93
C ILE A 18 -8.68 -11.42 15.96
N ALA A 19 -8.76 -10.10 16.04
CA ALA A 19 -8.08 -9.33 17.07
C ALA A 19 -8.47 -9.82 18.48
N LEU A 20 -9.74 -10.10 18.72
CA LEU A 20 -10.23 -10.66 19.99
C LEU A 20 -9.66 -12.05 20.28
N ILE A 21 -9.55 -12.93 19.29
CA ILE A 21 -8.98 -14.27 19.44
C ILE A 21 -7.46 -14.20 19.67
N LEU A 22 -6.77 -13.39 18.87
CA LEU A 22 -5.31 -13.27 18.88
C LEU A 22 -4.81 -12.54 20.13
N PHE A 23 -5.55 -11.51 20.56
CA PHE A 23 -5.29 -10.76 21.78
C PHE A 23 -6.09 -11.27 23.00
N HIS A 24 -6.80 -12.40 22.89
CA HIS A 24 -7.61 -12.96 23.98
C HIS A 24 -6.80 -13.17 25.27
N LYS A 25 -5.51 -13.50 25.12
CA LYS A 25 -4.58 -13.77 26.23
C LYS A 25 -3.84 -12.52 26.73
N TYR A 26 -3.99 -11.38 26.07
CA TYR A 26 -3.30 -10.13 26.39
C TYR A 26 -4.29 -9.12 27.00
N THR A 27 -4.63 -9.34 28.27
CA THR A 27 -5.54 -8.50 29.08
C THR A 27 -4.80 -7.46 29.93
N GLN A 28 -3.75 -6.85 29.38
CA GLN A 28 -3.08 -5.76 30.08
C GLN A 28 -3.91 -4.48 29.98
N PRO A 29 -4.02 -3.68 31.05
CA PRO A 29 -4.67 -2.37 30.97
C PRO A 29 -3.90 -1.51 29.98
N VAL A 30 -4.56 -1.15 28.87
CA VAL A 30 -3.99 -0.22 27.89
C VAL A 30 -4.03 1.16 28.53
N GLU A 31 -2.90 1.65 29.03
CA GLU A 31 -2.77 3.05 29.37
C GLU A 31 -2.96 3.84 28.07
N ALA A 32 -4.14 4.46 27.94
CA ALA A 32 -4.39 5.41 26.86
C ALA A 32 -3.40 6.56 27.05
N GLY A 33 -2.27 6.50 26.33
CA GLY A 33 -1.30 7.59 26.28
C GLY A 33 -2.02 8.90 26.02
N LYS A 34 -1.51 10.00 26.60
CA LYS A 34 -2.05 11.35 26.39
C LYS A 34 -2.41 11.53 24.92
N LYS A 35 -3.70 11.77 24.63
CA LYS A 35 -4.15 12.08 23.28
C LYS A 35 -3.24 13.18 22.74
N THR A 36 -2.53 12.89 21.66
CA THR A 36 -1.82 13.92 20.91
C THR A 36 -2.88 14.86 20.35
N GLU A 37 -3.03 16.04 20.96
CA GLU A 37 -3.95 17.04 20.45
C GLU A 37 -3.55 17.40 19.02
N VAL A 38 -4.51 17.34 18.10
CA VAL A 38 -4.30 17.71 16.70
C VAL A 38 -4.05 19.20 16.65
N LYS A 39 -2.78 19.60 16.58
CA LYS A 39 -2.37 21.00 16.60
C LYS A 39 -2.73 21.75 15.31
N GLU A 40 -2.76 21.05 14.17
CA GLU A 40 -3.08 21.66 12.86
C GLU A 40 -3.81 20.67 11.94
N MET A 41 -4.97 21.08 11.41
CA MET A 41 -5.73 20.29 10.40
C MET A 41 -5.22 20.46 8.97
N PHE A 42 -4.29 21.38 8.73
CA PHE A 42 -3.81 21.73 7.40
C PHE A 42 -3.23 20.53 6.62
N PRO A 43 -2.37 19.66 7.20
CA PRO A 43 -1.86 18.49 6.49
C PRO A 43 -2.98 17.52 6.07
N THR A 44 -3.99 17.35 6.91
CA THR A 44 -5.15 16.51 6.62
C THR A 44 -5.97 17.08 5.45
N ILE A 45 -6.22 18.38 5.45
CA ILE A 45 -6.94 19.07 4.36
C ILE A 45 -6.15 18.96 3.05
N ALA A 46 -4.83 19.16 3.09
CA ALA A 46 -3.96 19.02 1.92
C ALA A 46 -4.00 17.59 1.36
N LEU A 47 -3.91 16.57 2.21
CA LEU A 47 -4.01 15.17 1.80
C LEU A 47 -5.37 14.86 1.15
N CYS A 48 -6.47 15.28 1.77
CA CYS A 48 -7.81 15.13 1.19
C CYS A 48 -7.92 15.87 -0.15
N GLY A 49 -7.34 17.06 -0.25
CA GLY A 49 -7.27 17.84 -1.48
C GLY A 49 -6.55 17.11 -2.61
N ILE A 50 -5.40 16.50 -2.31
CA ILE A 50 -4.65 15.67 -3.29
C ILE A 50 -5.53 14.54 -3.80
N VAL A 51 -6.16 13.78 -2.90
CA VAL A 51 -7.00 12.64 -3.26
C VAL A 51 -8.16 13.08 -4.17
N VAL A 52 -8.87 14.15 -3.81
CA VAL A 52 -9.98 14.67 -4.61
C VAL A 52 -9.50 15.15 -5.98
N CYS A 53 -8.39 15.88 -6.04
CA CYS A 53 -7.83 16.34 -7.31
C CYS A 53 -7.42 15.18 -8.23
N LEU A 54 -6.82 14.11 -7.68
CA LEU A 54 -6.45 12.92 -8.45
C LEU A 54 -7.68 12.18 -8.97
N ILE A 55 -8.74 12.06 -8.17
CA ILE A 55 -10.00 11.46 -8.60
C ILE A 55 -10.60 12.28 -9.75
N ILE A 56 -10.69 13.60 -9.62
CA ILE A 56 -11.19 14.49 -10.68
C ILE A 56 -10.35 14.35 -11.95
N ALA A 57 -9.02 14.33 -11.83
CA ALA A 57 -8.12 14.15 -12.97
C ALA A 57 -8.36 12.81 -13.68
N SER A 58 -8.70 11.75 -12.93
CA SER A 58 -9.01 10.42 -13.51
C SER A 58 -10.29 10.40 -14.34
N PHE A 59 -11.23 11.34 -14.15
CA PHE A 59 -12.46 11.44 -14.94
C PHE A 59 -12.31 12.28 -16.22
N ILE A 60 -11.19 12.99 -16.38
CA ILE A 60 -10.96 13.85 -17.55
C ILE A 60 -10.29 13.03 -18.65
N PRO A 61 -10.92 12.89 -19.84
CA PRO A 61 -10.31 12.18 -20.96
C PRO A 61 -9.07 12.92 -21.50
N ASN A 62 -8.07 12.19 -21.96
CA ASN A 62 -6.81 12.72 -22.54
C ASN A 62 -5.98 13.59 -21.59
N THR A 63 -5.96 13.25 -20.30
CA THR A 63 -5.03 13.88 -19.36
C THR A 63 -3.58 13.49 -19.68
N PRO A 64 -2.63 14.45 -19.70
CA PRO A 64 -1.21 14.14 -19.83
C PRO A 64 -0.74 13.22 -18.69
N SER A 65 0.16 12.28 -18.98
CA SER A 65 0.72 11.34 -17.99
C SER A 65 1.40 12.04 -16.80
N VAL A 66 1.86 13.28 -16.99
CA VAL A 66 2.50 14.11 -15.98
C VAL A 66 1.51 14.79 -15.01
N ILE A 67 0.20 14.78 -15.28
CA ILE A 67 -0.77 15.57 -14.52
C ILE A 67 -0.85 15.13 -13.06
N ASN A 68 -0.80 13.81 -12.80
CA ASN A 68 -0.86 13.27 -11.44
C ASN A 68 0.33 13.74 -10.60
N GLY A 69 1.53 13.71 -11.20
CA GLY A 69 2.74 14.25 -10.57
C GLY A 69 2.67 15.76 -10.37
N ALA A 70 2.17 16.50 -11.36
CA ALA A 70 2.02 17.95 -11.28
C ALA A 70 1.05 18.39 -10.17
N ILE A 71 -0.06 17.67 -9.97
CA ILE A 71 -1.01 17.91 -8.87
C ILE A 71 -0.32 17.76 -7.52
N CYS A 72 0.38 16.63 -7.30
CA CYS A 72 1.11 16.37 -6.06
C CYS A 72 2.18 17.44 -5.79
N MET A 73 2.97 17.80 -6.80
CA MET A 73 4.01 18.82 -6.68
C MET A 73 3.44 20.20 -6.39
N THR A 74 2.33 20.57 -7.03
CA THR A 74 1.68 21.87 -6.81
C THR A 74 1.16 21.98 -5.38
N ILE A 75 0.50 20.94 -4.86
CA ILE A 75 -0.02 20.94 -3.49
C ILE A 75 1.13 20.89 -2.47
N ALA A 76 2.21 20.17 -2.75
CA ALA A 76 3.41 20.18 -1.91
C ALA A 76 4.02 21.60 -1.82
N VAL A 77 4.14 22.31 -2.95
CA VAL A 77 4.61 23.71 -2.97
C VAL A 77 3.68 24.61 -2.16
N ILE A 78 2.36 24.46 -2.31
CA ILE A 78 1.37 25.23 -1.52
C ILE A 78 1.54 24.95 -0.02
N CYS A 79 1.78 23.70 0.38
CA CYS A 79 1.99 23.34 1.78
C CYS A 79 3.25 23.98 2.35
N VAL A 80 4.36 23.92 1.61
CA VAL A 80 5.63 24.54 2.02
C VAL A 80 5.49 26.06 2.12
N LEU A 81 4.79 26.69 1.17
CA LEU A 81 4.53 28.13 1.20
C LEU A 81 3.64 28.53 2.38
N TYR A 82 2.60 27.74 2.69
CA TYR A 82 1.73 27.97 3.83
C TYR A 82 2.50 27.91 5.15
N ASP A 83 3.33 26.88 5.34
CA ASP A 83 4.17 26.74 6.53
C ASP A 83 5.20 27.88 6.64
N TYR A 84 5.79 28.30 5.52
CA TYR A 84 6.71 29.44 5.50
C TYR A 84 6.03 30.75 5.94
N VAL A 85 4.82 31.03 5.43
CA VAL A 85 4.07 32.25 5.75
C VAL A 85 3.57 32.25 7.19
N LYS A 86 3.07 31.11 7.69
CA LYS A 86 2.46 31.00 9.02
C LYS A 86 3.49 30.91 10.14
N LYS A 87 4.53 30.08 9.97
CA LYS A 87 5.53 29.82 11.02
C LYS A 87 6.72 30.79 10.96
N ARG A 88 6.89 31.56 9.86
CA ARG A 88 7.95 32.59 9.65
C ARG A 88 9.39 32.09 9.84
N GLU A 89 9.62 30.79 10.04
CA GLU A 89 10.93 30.19 10.23
C GLU A 89 11.43 29.55 8.92
N LYS A 90 12.53 30.07 8.38
CA LYS A 90 13.24 29.47 7.23
C LYS A 90 13.69 28.02 7.49
N LEU A 91 13.87 27.64 8.76
CA LEU A 91 14.31 26.31 9.18
C LEU A 91 13.33 25.20 8.80
N ASN A 92 12.02 25.50 8.68
CA ASN A 92 11.01 24.49 8.32
C ASN A 92 11.11 24.01 6.87
N ILE A 93 11.56 24.85 5.94
CA ILE A 93 11.73 24.43 4.53
C ILE A 93 12.86 23.41 4.44
N ILE A 94 13.99 23.67 5.09
CA ILE A 94 15.13 22.75 5.12
C ILE A 94 14.74 21.43 5.77
N HIS A 95 13.96 21.47 6.87
CA HIS A 95 13.44 20.26 7.52
C HIS A 95 12.45 19.49 6.62
N ALA A 96 11.60 20.17 5.85
CA ALA A 96 10.70 19.52 4.89
C ALA A 96 11.48 18.77 3.81
N PHE A 97 12.51 19.39 3.21
CA PHE A 97 13.37 18.70 2.25
C PHE A 97 14.24 17.60 2.90
N ALA A 98 14.71 17.81 4.13
CA ALA A 98 15.45 16.79 4.88
C ALA A 98 14.57 15.61 5.31
N SER A 99 13.26 15.79 5.39
CA SER A 99 12.29 14.73 5.69
C SER A 99 11.90 13.90 4.47
N VAL A 100 12.35 14.28 3.26
CA VAL A 100 12.15 13.47 2.06
C VAL A 100 13.02 12.23 2.15
N ASP A 101 12.40 11.07 1.94
CA ASP A 101 13.11 9.80 1.85
C ASP A 101 13.81 9.67 0.50
N ILE A 102 15.05 10.18 0.44
CA ILE A 102 15.90 10.14 -0.75
C ILE A 102 16.25 8.69 -1.13
N GLU A 103 16.34 7.78 -0.15
CA GLU A 103 16.65 6.37 -0.40
C GLU A 103 15.53 5.73 -1.22
N THR A 104 14.28 5.93 -0.81
CA THR A 104 13.12 5.44 -1.57
C THR A 104 13.06 6.04 -2.98
N LEU A 105 13.30 7.35 -3.13
CA LEU A 105 13.32 7.99 -4.46
C LEU A 105 14.39 7.40 -5.38
N LEU A 106 15.61 7.17 -4.87
CA LEU A 106 16.70 6.58 -5.65
C LEU A 106 16.41 5.14 -6.04
N VAL A 107 15.82 4.34 -5.14
CA VAL A 107 15.39 2.97 -5.43
C VAL A 107 14.35 2.96 -6.55
N LEU A 108 13.34 3.82 -6.48
CA LEU A 108 12.31 3.90 -7.52
C LEU A 108 12.90 4.33 -8.87
N CYS A 109 13.80 5.32 -8.88
CA CYS A 109 14.48 5.72 -10.11
C CYS A 109 15.30 4.58 -10.73
N GLY A 110 16.14 3.91 -9.91
CA GLY A 110 16.93 2.76 -10.35
C GLY A 110 16.05 1.62 -10.85
N LEU A 111 14.95 1.35 -10.17
CA LEU A 111 13.98 0.34 -10.57
C LEU A 111 13.36 0.65 -11.93
N PHE A 112 12.92 1.88 -12.20
CA PHE A 112 12.35 2.23 -13.50
C PHE A 112 13.35 2.07 -14.65
N VAL A 113 14.63 2.40 -14.41
CA VAL A 113 15.71 2.15 -15.38
C VAL A 113 15.88 0.66 -15.65
N VAL A 114 15.90 -0.16 -14.60
CA VAL A 114 16.01 -1.63 -14.73
C VAL A 114 14.79 -2.22 -15.42
N ILE A 115 13.58 -1.83 -15.02
CA ILE A 115 12.33 -2.26 -15.67
C ILE A 115 12.38 -1.93 -17.15
N ARG A 116 12.82 -0.72 -17.52
CA ARG A 116 12.93 -0.33 -18.92
C ARG A 116 13.92 -1.21 -19.68
N GLY A 117 15.10 -1.45 -19.13
CA GLY A 117 16.10 -2.33 -19.76
C GLY A 117 15.60 -3.77 -19.92
N ILE A 118 14.93 -4.31 -18.91
CA ILE A 118 14.34 -5.66 -18.95
C ILE A 118 13.18 -5.74 -19.96
N THR A 119 12.38 -4.68 -20.06
CA THR A 119 11.29 -4.58 -21.06
C THR A 119 11.86 -4.57 -22.47
N ASP A 120 12.91 -3.79 -22.73
CA ASP A 120 13.54 -3.71 -24.06
C ASP A 120 14.19 -5.06 -24.48
N VAL A 121 14.56 -5.92 -23.52
CA VAL A 121 15.10 -7.27 -23.77
C VAL A 121 14.00 -8.32 -23.96
N GLY A 122 12.73 -8.00 -23.69
CA GLY A 122 11.58 -8.90 -23.88
C GLY A 122 11.28 -9.84 -22.70
N LEU A 123 12.01 -9.72 -21.58
CA LEU A 123 11.82 -10.61 -20.42
C LEU A 123 10.44 -10.43 -19.75
N ILE A 124 9.84 -9.25 -19.90
CA ILE A 124 8.45 -8.98 -19.44
C ILE A 124 7.46 -9.90 -20.16
N ASP A 125 7.64 -10.10 -21.46
CA ASP A 125 6.77 -10.95 -22.28
C ASP A 125 7.01 -12.45 -21.99
N ASP A 126 8.24 -12.84 -21.68
CA ASP A 126 8.56 -14.19 -21.20
C ASP A 126 7.88 -14.48 -19.85
N ALA A 127 7.96 -13.54 -18.90
CA ALA A 127 7.31 -13.67 -17.60
C ALA A 127 5.77 -13.72 -17.74
N ALA A 128 5.20 -12.88 -18.60
CA ALA A 128 3.78 -12.91 -18.94
C ALA A 128 3.39 -14.27 -19.52
N SER A 129 4.17 -14.80 -20.46
CA SER A 129 3.94 -16.09 -21.09
C SER A 129 4.01 -17.25 -20.09
N LEU A 130 4.93 -17.21 -19.11
CA LEU A 130 4.99 -18.21 -18.04
C LEU A 130 3.72 -18.21 -17.18
N ILE A 131 3.23 -17.03 -16.82
CA ILE A 131 1.98 -16.90 -16.03
C ILE A 131 0.78 -17.38 -16.85
N VAL A 132 0.71 -17.02 -18.13
CA VAL A 132 -0.34 -17.49 -19.05
C VAL A 132 -0.27 -19.01 -19.23
N ASN A 133 0.91 -19.60 -19.36
CA ASN A 133 1.05 -21.05 -19.47
C ASN A 133 0.61 -21.78 -18.19
N ALA A 134 0.83 -21.18 -17.02
CA ALA A 134 0.38 -21.73 -15.75
C ALA A 134 -1.15 -21.58 -15.54
N GLY A 135 -1.73 -20.45 -15.92
CA GLY A 135 -3.16 -20.16 -15.73
C GLY A 135 -4.06 -20.58 -16.90
N GLY A 136 -3.47 -20.86 -18.07
CA GLY A 136 -4.18 -21.05 -19.33
C GLY A 136 -5.02 -19.83 -19.72
N ASN A 137 -6.15 -20.10 -20.38
CA ASN A 137 -7.12 -19.07 -20.77
C ASN A 137 -8.21 -18.82 -19.70
N ASN A 138 -7.99 -19.28 -18.46
CA ASN A 138 -8.96 -19.16 -17.39
C ASN A 138 -8.66 -17.92 -16.52
N LEU A 139 -9.52 -16.90 -16.66
CA LEU A 139 -9.42 -15.65 -15.91
C LEU A 139 -9.36 -15.87 -14.39
N PHE A 140 -10.12 -16.83 -13.86
CA PHE A 140 -10.13 -17.13 -12.42
C PHE A 140 -8.77 -17.63 -11.95
N VAL A 141 -8.13 -18.52 -12.73
CA VAL A 141 -6.84 -19.09 -12.36
C VAL A 141 -5.75 -18.04 -12.44
N LEU A 142 -5.75 -17.22 -13.50
CA LEU A 142 -4.82 -16.09 -13.63
C LEU A 142 -4.98 -15.09 -12.48
N TYR A 143 -6.22 -14.71 -12.17
CA TYR A 143 -6.53 -13.84 -11.05
C TYR A 143 -6.02 -14.42 -9.71
N THR A 144 -6.26 -15.71 -9.48
CA THR A 144 -5.77 -16.42 -8.28
C THR A 144 -4.25 -16.40 -8.18
N ILE A 145 -3.54 -16.70 -9.28
CA ILE A 145 -2.09 -16.68 -9.34
C ILE A 145 -1.56 -15.28 -9.04
N ILE A 146 -2.15 -14.25 -9.65
CA ILE A 146 -1.73 -12.87 -9.44
C ILE A 146 -1.96 -12.44 -7.99
N VAL A 147 -3.12 -12.69 -7.40
CA VAL A 147 -3.42 -12.25 -6.04
C VAL A 147 -2.50 -12.94 -5.03
N TRP A 148 -2.46 -14.28 -5.03
CA TRP A 148 -1.71 -15.03 -4.02
C TRP A 148 -0.20 -14.98 -4.25
N GLY A 149 0.24 -14.93 -5.51
CA GLY A 149 1.61 -14.61 -5.85
C GLY A 149 2.02 -13.25 -5.30
N SER A 150 1.16 -12.24 -5.47
CA SER A 150 1.41 -10.89 -4.95
C SER A 150 1.44 -10.81 -3.42
N VAL A 151 0.57 -11.55 -2.73
CA VAL A 151 0.62 -11.67 -1.26
C VAL A 151 1.98 -12.24 -0.83
N LEU A 152 2.46 -13.28 -1.51
CA LEU A 152 3.72 -13.93 -1.18
C LEU A 152 4.93 -13.05 -1.47
N PHE A 153 5.02 -12.46 -2.66
CA PHE A 153 6.16 -11.62 -3.04
C PHE A 153 6.19 -10.32 -2.25
N SER A 154 5.03 -9.69 -2.03
CA SER A 154 4.97 -8.46 -1.24
C SER A 154 5.24 -8.68 0.24
N ALA A 155 5.14 -9.91 0.75
CA ALA A 155 5.61 -10.23 2.09
C ALA A 155 7.10 -9.90 2.29
N PHE A 156 7.90 -9.84 1.23
CA PHE A 156 9.34 -9.55 1.30
C PHE A 156 9.75 -8.27 0.57
N ILE A 157 8.94 -7.84 -0.41
CA ILE A 157 9.21 -6.70 -1.27
C ILE A 157 8.17 -5.62 -0.98
N ASP A 158 8.61 -4.38 -0.83
CA ASP A 158 7.70 -3.24 -0.68
C ASP A 158 6.69 -3.18 -1.85
N ASN A 159 5.47 -2.80 -1.54
CA ASN A 159 4.36 -2.81 -2.48
C ASN A 159 4.58 -1.84 -3.66
N ILE A 160 5.32 -0.74 -3.47
CA ILE A 160 5.59 0.23 -4.55
C ILE A 160 6.45 -0.38 -5.66
N PRO A 161 7.68 -0.87 -5.39
CA PRO A 161 8.51 -1.47 -6.43
C PRO A 161 7.88 -2.72 -7.05
N TYR A 162 7.17 -3.52 -6.25
CA TYR A 162 6.51 -4.73 -6.74
C TYR A 162 5.36 -4.42 -7.71
N VAL A 163 4.50 -3.45 -7.42
CA VAL A 163 3.43 -3.05 -8.35
C VAL A 163 4.03 -2.47 -9.64
N ALA A 164 5.09 -1.67 -9.54
CA ALA A 164 5.75 -1.08 -10.71
C ALA A 164 6.30 -2.14 -11.68
N THR A 165 6.83 -3.27 -11.17
CA THR A 165 7.32 -4.37 -12.02
C THR A 165 6.20 -5.22 -12.58
N MET A 166 5.12 -5.43 -11.83
CA MET A 166 4.01 -6.29 -12.25
C MET A 166 3.08 -5.62 -13.26
N LEU A 167 2.87 -4.30 -13.19
CA LEU A 167 2.01 -3.57 -14.13
C LEU A 167 2.33 -3.86 -15.62
N PRO A 168 3.58 -3.76 -16.11
CA PRO A 168 3.88 -4.08 -17.50
C PRO A 168 3.67 -5.57 -17.83
N ILE A 169 3.96 -6.48 -16.89
CA ILE A 169 3.71 -7.92 -17.05
C ILE A 169 2.22 -8.19 -17.23
N LEU A 170 1.37 -7.63 -16.37
CA LEU A 170 -0.08 -7.74 -16.48
C LEU A 170 -0.63 -7.13 -17.77
N THR A 171 -0.08 -5.99 -18.19
CA THR A 171 -0.45 -5.36 -19.47
C THR A 171 -0.17 -6.33 -20.63
N SER A 172 1.01 -6.98 -20.62
CA SER A 172 1.37 -7.99 -21.62
C SER A 172 0.47 -9.23 -21.56
N ILE A 173 0.16 -9.76 -20.37
CA ILE A 173 -0.81 -10.86 -20.19
C ILE A 173 -2.17 -10.49 -20.80
N THR A 174 -2.67 -9.29 -20.50
CA THR A 174 -4.00 -8.86 -20.97
C THR A 174 -4.03 -8.64 -22.47
N ALA A 175 -2.91 -8.19 -23.06
CA ALA A 175 -2.76 -8.05 -24.49
C ALA A 175 -2.69 -9.42 -25.20
N LEU A 176 -1.97 -10.39 -24.63
CA LEU A 176 -1.86 -11.75 -25.16
C LEU A 176 -3.21 -12.50 -25.17
N LEU A 177 -4.03 -12.27 -24.15
CA LEU A 177 -5.33 -12.97 -23.99
C LEU A 177 -6.53 -12.16 -24.51
N GLY A 178 -6.35 -10.88 -24.85
CA GLY A 178 -7.43 -9.99 -25.28
C GLY A 178 -8.51 -9.76 -24.22
N ILE A 179 -8.13 -9.79 -22.93
CA ILE A 179 -9.04 -9.62 -21.78
C ILE A 179 -8.91 -8.22 -21.17
N GLU A 180 -9.96 -7.76 -20.48
CA GLU A 180 -9.88 -6.51 -19.74
C GLU A 180 -8.92 -6.62 -18.53
N PRO A 181 -8.07 -5.61 -18.27
CA PRO A 181 -7.03 -5.70 -17.25
C PRO A 181 -7.54 -5.46 -15.82
N TYR A 182 -8.75 -4.92 -15.66
CA TYR A 182 -9.24 -4.38 -14.40
C TYR A 182 -9.23 -5.40 -13.27
N VAL A 183 -9.77 -6.59 -13.49
CA VAL A 183 -9.86 -7.67 -12.48
C VAL A 183 -8.46 -8.05 -11.99
N LEU A 184 -7.49 -8.14 -12.90
CA LEU A 184 -6.13 -8.51 -12.55
C LEU A 184 -5.38 -7.36 -11.87
N TYR A 185 -5.63 -6.11 -12.25
CA TYR A 185 -5.09 -4.93 -11.57
C TYR A 185 -5.61 -4.81 -10.14
N PHE A 186 -6.92 -4.96 -9.92
CA PHE A 186 -7.48 -4.97 -8.57
C PHE A 186 -6.95 -6.14 -7.74
N GLY A 187 -6.79 -7.31 -8.37
CA GLY A 187 -6.16 -8.46 -7.73
C GLY A 187 -4.71 -8.19 -7.30
N LEU A 188 -3.90 -7.60 -8.18
CA LEU A 188 -2.54 -7.15 -7.87
C LEU A 188 -2.55 -6.15 -6.70
N LEU A 189 -3.42 -5.14 -6.75
CA LEU A 189 -3.56 -4.12 -5.71
C LEU A 189 -3.88 -4.75 -4.35
N THR A 190 -4.84 -5.67 -4.28
CA THR A 190 -5.18 -6.39 -3.05
C THR A 190 -4.02 -7.22 -2.54
N GLY A 191 -3.39 -8.02 -3.40
CA GLY A 191 -2.30 -8.90 -2.98
C GLY A 191 -1.06 -8.13 -2.54
N ALA A 192 -0.66 -7.10 -3.30
CA ALA A 192 0.52 -6.28 -3.02
C ALA A 192 0.31 -5.39 -1.78
N THR A 193 -0.86 -4.78 -1.59
CA THR A 193 -1.06 -3.88 -0.43
C THR A 193 -1.22 -4.64 0.88
N LEU A 194 -1.76 -5.86 0.83
CA LEU A 194 -1.99 -6.65 2.04
C LEU A 194 -0.79 -7.55 2.36
N GLY A 195 -0.10 -8.09 1.35
CA GLY A 195 1.03 -9.02 1.51
C GLY A 195 2.17 -8.47 2.37
N GLY A 196 2.51 -7.19 2.22
CA GLY A 196 3.55 -6.50 3.01
C GLY A 196 3.35 -6.54 4.52
N ASN A 197 2.13 -6.83 5.00
CA ASN A 197 1.83 -6.94 6.43
C ASN A 197 2.20 -8.30 7.04
N ILE A 198 2.66 -9.27 6.25
CA ILE A 198 3.06 -10.59 6.76
C ILE A 198 4.40 -10.50 7.50
N THR A 199 5.34 -9.69 7.01
CA THR A 199 6.69 -9.60 7.60
C THR A 199 7.06 -8.17 8.00
N PRO A 200 8.00 -8.01 8.95
CA PRO A 200 8.55 -6.71 9.30
C PRO A 200 9.22 -5.98 8.13
N ILE A 201 9.75 -6.71 7.14
CA ILE A 201 10.53 -6.14 6.03
C ILE A 201 9.69 -5.88 4.77
N GLY A 202 8.46 -6.41 4.72
CA GLY A 202 7.56 -6.27 3.56
C GLY A 202 7.05 -4.84 3.34
N ALA A 203 7.18 -3.96 4.33
CA ALA A 203 6.86 -2.55 4.18
C ALA A 203 7.78 -1.67 5.04
N SER A 204 8.17 -0.50 4.50
CA SER A 204 8.95 0.52 5.22
C SER A 204 8.31 0.95 6.56
N ALA A 205 6.97 1.01 6.60
CA ALA A 205 6.20 1.32 7.81
C ALA A 205 6.40 0.27 8.92
N ASN A 206 6.49 -1.02 8.55
CA ASN A 206 6.69 -2.11 9.50
C ASN A 206 8.09 -2.07 10.11
N ILE A 207 9.12 -1.83 9.29
CA ILE A 207 10.50 -1.64 9.75
C ILE A 207 10.58 -0.47 10.73
N THR A 208 9.94 0.66 10.38
CA THR A 208 9.93 1.85 11.23
C THR A 208 9.24 1.59 12.56
N ALA A 209 8.08 0.92 12.55
CA ALA A 209 7.34 0.57 13.76
C ALA A 209 8.14 -0.36 14.68
N VAL A 210 8.77 -1.41 14.13
CA VAL A 210 9.65 -2.31 14.90
C VAL A 210 10.87 -1.56 15.44
N GLY A 211 11.46 -0.66 14.65
CA GLY A 211 12.56 0.21 15.08
C GLY A 211 12.19 1.13 16.25
N MET A 212 10.96 1.67 16.25
CA MET A 212 10.44 2.48 17.35
C MET A 212 10.21 1.65 18.61
N LEU A 213 9.63 0.45 18.48
CA LEU A 213 9.44 -0.47 19.61
C LEU A 213 10.77 -0.86 20.25
N LYS A 214 11.77 -1.17 19.42
CA LYS A 214 13.13 -1.49 19.89
C LYS A 214 13.77 -0.33 20.65
N LYS A 215 13.58 0.91 20.18
CA LYS A 215 14.01 2.12 20.91
C LYS A 215 13.27 2.30 22.24
N GLY A 216 12.02 1.86 22.32
CA GLY A 216 11.21 1.84 23.55
C GLY A 216 11.52 0.68 24.50
N GLY A 217 12.52 -0.16 24.21
CA GLY A 217 12.89 -1.31 25.04
C GLY A 217 12.07 -2.58 24.79
N HIS A 218 11.22 -2.59 23.77
CA HIS A 218 10.44 -3.76 23.37
C HIS A 218 11.06 -4.40 22.13
N ASP A 219 11.63 -5.60 22.29
CA ASP A 219 12.14 -6.36 21.15
C ASP A 219 11.03 -7.22 20.54
N VAL A 220 10.83 -7.09 19.23
CA VAL A 220 9.83 -7.86 18.47
C VAL A 220 10.58 -8.75 17.51
N SER A 221 10.52 -10.07 17.74
CA SER A 221 11.15 -11.01 16.84
C SER A 221 10.37 -11.10 15.52
N PHE A 222 11.08 -11.45 14.43
CA PHE A 222 10.48 -11.66 13.12
C PHE A 222 9.32 -12.67 13.17
N GLY A 223 9.49 -13.74 13.94
CA GLY A 223 8.46 -14.77 14.14
C GLY A 223 7.25 -14.27 14.91
N ASP A 224 7.42 -13.38 15.88
CA ASP A 224 6.28 -12.82 16.63
C ASP A 224 5.45 -11.87 15.78
N PHE A 225 6.10 -11.09 14.92
CA PHE A 225 5.39 -10.28 13.92
C PHE A 225 4.61 -11.17 12.95
N MET A 226 5.24 -12.21 12.38
CA MET A 226 4.59 -13.12 11.44
C MET A 226 3.41 -13.88 12.03
N LYS A 227 3.49 -14.33 13.29
CA LYS A 227 2.39 -15.04 13.97
C LYS A 227 1.11 -14.21 14.01
N ILE A 228 1.24 -12.88 14.05
CA ILE A 228 0.13 -11.93 14.06
C ILE A 228 -0.23 -11.52 12.63
N GLY A 229 0.77 -11.12 11.85
CA GLY A 229 0.63 -10.58 10.50
C GLY A 229 0.08 -11.58 9.50
N LEU A 230 0.51 -12.85 9.55
CA LEU A 230 0.07 -13.88 8.62
C LEU A 230 -1.44 -14.16 8.70
N PRO A 231 -2.04 -14.55 9.85
CA PRO A 231 -3.48 -14.84 9.90
C PRO A 231 -4.34 -13.61 9.57
N PHE A 232 -3.89 -12.42 10.00
CA PHE A 232 -4.58 -11.17 9.69
C PHE A 232 -4.56 -10.87 8.18
N THR A 233 -3.40 -10.98 7.55
CA THR A 233 -3.23 -10.75 6.12
C THR A 233 -4.01 -11.77 5.30
N LEU A 234 -3.98 -13.05 5.67
CA LEU A 234 -4.71 -14.09 4.95
C LEU A 234 -6.22 -13.83 4.94
N VAL A 235 -6.79 -13.40 6.07
CA VAL A 235 -8.22 -13.06 6.12
C VAL A 235 -8.50 -11.83 5.29
N ALA A 236 -7.76 -10.73 5.49
CA ALA A 236 -7.95 -9.51 4.70
C ALA A 236 -7.79 -9.75 3.19
N ALA A 237 -6.78 -10.53 2.78
CA ALA A 237 -6.51 -10.88 1.40
C ALA A 237 -7.61 -11.77 0.83
N THR A 238 -8.12 -12.74 1.61
CA THR A 238 -9.24 -13.59 1.19
C THR A 238 -10.53 -12.77 1.04
N THR A 239 -10.81 -11.86 1.98
CA THR A 239 -11.98 -10.97 1.89
C THR A 239 -11.90 -10.08 0.64
N GLY A 240 -10.75 -9.45 0.39
CA GLY A 240 -10.53 -8.65 -0.82
C GLY A 240 -10.59 -9.48 -2.10
N TYR A 241 -9.99 -10.68 -2.07
CA TYR A 241 -10.00 -11.64 -3.16
C TYR A 241 -11.42 -12.01 -3.59
N LEU A 242 -12.26 -12.39 -2.62
CA LEU A 242 -13.66 -12.75 -2.85
C LEU A 242 -14.49 -11.55 -3.28
N PHE A 243 -14.28 -10.39 -2.66
CA PHE A 243 -14.99 -9.16 -3.01
C PHE A 243 -14.77 -8.78 -4.48
N ILE A 244 -13.52 -8.72 -4.93
CA ILE A 244 -13.20 -8.40 -6.33
C ILE A 244 -13.78 -9.45 -7.27
N TRP A 245 -13.63 -10.74 -6.93
CA TRP A 245 -14.15 -11.80 -7.79
C TRP A 245 -15.68 -11.75 -7.93
N ILE A 246 -16.42 -11.42 -6.88
CA ILE A 246 -17.90 -11.39 -6.91
C ILE A 246 -18.43 -10.14 -7.62
N PHE A 247 -17.76 -8.99 -7.47
CA PHE A 247 -18.27 -7.72 -7.99
C PHE A 247 -17.75 -7.38 -9.40
N TRP A 248 -16.64 -7.98 -9.82
CA TRP A 248 -15.93 -7.61 -11.05
C TRP A 248 -15.83 -8.75 -12.08
N HIS A 249 -16.42 -9.91 -11.79
CA HIS A 249 -16.64 -11.02 -12.74
C HIS A 249 -18.09 -11.03 -13.22
#